data_AF-A0A3M1DTR1-F1
#
_entry.id   AF-A0A3M1DTR1-F1
#
_cell.length_a   1.000
_cell.length_b   1.000
_cell.length_c   1.000
_cell.angle_alpha   90.00
_cell.angle_beta   90.00
_cell.angle_gamma   90.00
#
_symmetry.space_group_name_H-M   'P 1'
#
loop_
_entity.id
_entity.type
_entity.pdbx_description
1 polymer ?
#
loop_
_entity_poly.entity_id
_entity_poly.type
_entity_poly.pdbx_seq_one_letter_code
_entity_poly.pdbx_strand_id
1 'polypeptide(L)'
;MKKAALFNLLSVLVLGLTGVLIVGYLVILVNPWVSFNPFPPPREGSLALGPTPTPSPTVTPALPPTWTPTPSPSPSPPPSPTPTRTPTLTPSPTPTWPPTPTPTPRVTRAPYPFTCEVEYRMNPYGIPWSGVAGKVQDLDGNPLPGYHVAVECPGFGGAMDRVAGADPRYNLMYESEAAWEQCCDPTAYRQLEIRVRLYDKYPNPDGTYRPVSDVVVVQLGDWATRSLGFVTCTLNWEEWRGR
;
A
#
# COMPACT_ATOMS: atom_id res chain seq x y z
N MET A 1 0.02 -21.78 67.97
CA MET A 1 0.25 -20.32 68.10
C MET A 1 1.41 -19.81 67.24
N LYS A 2 2.59 -20.45 67.20
CA LYS A 2 3.78 -19.96 66.43
C LYS A 2 3.59 -19.85 64.91
N LYS A 3 2.83 -20.76 64.27
CA LYS A 3 2.62 -20.76 62.80
C LYS A 3 1.77 -19.56 62.33
N ALA A 4 0.72 -19.20 63.05
CA ALA A 4 -0.14 -18.06 62.70
C ALA A 4 0.60 -16.72 62.83
N ALA A 5 1.43 -16.56 63.86
CA ALA A 5 2.28 -15.38 64.01
C ALA A 5 3.31 -15.25 62.86
N LEU A 6 3.86 -16.38 62.40
CA LEU A 6 4.77 -16.40 61.25
C LEU A 6 4.07 -15.98 59.95
N PHE A 7 2.86 -16.48 59.68
CA PHE A 7 2.11 -16.10 58.48
C PHE A 7 1.70 -14.62 58.51
N ASN A 8 1.24 -14.11 59.65
CA ASN A 8 0.91 -12.69 59.78
C ASN A 8 2.13 -11.79 59.56
N LEU A 9 3.31 -12.18 60.08
CA LEU A 9 4.57 -11.48 59.83
C LEU A 9 4.93 -11.49 58.33
N LEU A 10 4.79 -12.64 57.67
CA LEU A 10 5.08 -12.78 56.24
C LEU A 10 4.12 -11.93 55.40
N SER A 11 2.83 -11.88 55.75
CA SER A 11 1.83 -11.04 55.09
C SER A 11 2.15 -9.55 55.22
N VAL A 12 2.54 -9.08 56.40
CA VAL A 12 2.96 -7.68 56.59
C VAL A 12 4.22 -7.36 55.80
N LEU A 13 5.18 -8.30 55.73
CA LEU A 13 6.40 -8.13 54.96
C LEU A 13 6.11 -8.04 53.45
N VAL A 14 5.28 -8.93 52.91
CA VAL A 14 4.86 -8.89 51.50
C VAL A 14 4.10 -7.60 51.19
N LEU A 15 3.20 -7.17 52.07
CA LEU A 15 2.47 -5.91 51.91
C LEU A 15 3.45 -4.71 51.89
N GLY A 16 4.44 -4.69 52.78
CA GLY A 16 5.49 -3.68 52.79
C GLY A 16 6.31 -3.66 51.49
N LEU A 17 6.73 -4.82 51.00
CA LEU A 17 7.46 -4.95 49.73
C LEU A 17 6.62 -4.48 48.54
N THR A 18 5.32 -4.78 48.51
CA THR A 18 4.42 -4.30 47.46
C THR A 18 4.29 -2.78 47.48
N GLY A 19 4.23 -2.17 48.67
CA GLY A 19 4.24 -0.71 48.82
C GLY A 19 5.52 -0.07 48.30
N VAL A 20 6.69 -0.65 48.61
CA VAL A 20 7.99 -0.18 48.10
C VAL A 20 8.04 -0.25 46.57
N LEU A 21 7.53 -1.34 45.98
CA LEU A 21 7.46 -1.51 44.53
C LEU A 21 6.57 -0.44 43.89
N ILE A 22 5.38 -0.17 44.45
CA ILE A 22 4.49 0.89 43.96
C ILE A 22 5.18 2.26 44.00
N VAL A 23 5.84 2.60 45.12
CA VAL A 23 6.59 3.86 45.24
C VAL A 23 7.71 3.94 44.20
N GLY A 24 8.43 2.84 43.96
CA GLY A 24 9.45 2.75 42.92
C GLY A 24 8.91 3.08 41.53
N TYR A 25 7.77 2.50 41.15
CA TYR A 25 7.12 2.81 39.86
C TYR A 25 6.60 4.25 39.78
N LEU A 26 6.07 4.81 40.87
CA LEU A 26 5.65 6.21 40.91
C LEU A 26 6.84 7.16 40.71
N VAL A 27 8.00 6.86 41.29
CA VAL A 27 9.23 7.67 41.07
C VAL A 27 9.69 7.58 39.61
N ILE A 28 9.63 6.40 39.00
CA ILE A 28 9.95 6.23 37.57
C ILE A 28 8.98 7.02 36.68
N LEU A 29 7.69 7.05 37.02
CA LEU A 29 6.69 7.83 36.28
C LEU A 29 6.97 9.34 36.33
N VAL A 30 7.35 9.86 37.50
CA VAL A 30 7.64 11.29 37.71
C VAL A 30 8.98 11.70 37.12
N ASN A 31 9.99 10.82 37.23
CA ASN A 31 11.33 11.05 36.67
C ASN A 31 11.85 9.76 36.00
N PRO A 32 11.65 9.59 34.68
CA PRO A 32 12.05 8.38 33.98
C PRO A 32 13.57 8.23 33.84
N TRP A 33 14.35 9.22 34.27
CA TRP A 33 15.82 9.23 34.18
C TRP A 33 16.52 8.74 35.45
N VAL A 34 15.80 8.22 36.44
CA VAL A 34 16.39 7.63 37.65
C VAL A 34 17.23 6.38 37.31
N SER A 35 18.32 6.17 38.06
CA SER A 35 19.31 5.10 37.79
C SER A 35 18.76 3.68 37.91
N PHE A 36 17.65 3.49 38.64
CA PHE A 36 16.99 2.19 38.81
C PHE A 36 15.82 1.97 37.83
N ASN A 37 15.56 2.90 36.90
CA ASN A 37 14.64 2.64 35.80
C ASN A 37 15.35 1.70 34.78
N PRO A 38 14.87 0.46 34.56
CA PRO A 38 15.48 -0.44 33.58
C PRO A 38 15.31 0.03 32.12
N PHE A 39 14.40 0.98 31.86
CA PHE A 39 14.11 1.50 30.53
C PHE A 39 14.03 3.04 30.53
N PRO A 40 15.14 3.77 30.69
CA PRO A 40 15.14 5.22 30.50
C PRO A 40 14.91 5.55 29.01
N PRO A 41 14.16 6.62 28.70
CA PRO A 41 13.98 7.06 27.32
C PRO A 41 15.33 7.44 26.66
N PRO A 42 15.44 7.40 25.32
CA PRO A 42 16.64 7.85 24.62
C PRO A 42 16.95 9.31 24.94
N ARG A 43 18.20 9.65 25.30
CA ARG A 43 18.62 11.05 25.47
C ARG A 43 18.62 11.73 24.10
N GLU A 44 17.67 12.62 23.87
CA GLU A 44 17.66 13.49 22.69
C GLU A 44 18.85 14.45 22.76
N GLY A 45 19.95 14.12 22.07
CA GLY A 45 21.14 14.96 22.12
C GLY A 45 22.39 14.30 21.54
N SER A 46 22.34 13.90 20.27
CA SER A 46 23.54 13.84 19.42
C SER A 46 23.13 13.70 17.96
N LEU A 47 22.61 14.80 17.38
CA LEU A 47 22.57 14.93 15.92
C LEU A 47 23.93 15.46 15.48
N ALA A 48 24.79 14.56 15.01
CA ALA A 48 25.97 14.93 14.24
C ALA A 48 25.49 15.52 12.90
N LEU A 49 25.52 16.85 12.78
CA LEU A 49 25.30 17.58 11.53
C LEU A 49 26.44 17.26 10.55
N GLY A 50 26.20 16.33 9.62
CA GLY A 50 27.00 16.21 8.40
C GLY A 50 26.41 17.13 7.31
N PRO A 51 27.21 17.93 6.59
CA PRO A 51 26.69 18.76 5.50
C PRO A 51 26.30 17.87 4.31
N THR A 52 25.02 17.82 3.97
CA THR A 52 24.53 17.18 2.75
C THR A 52 24.71 18.12 1.55
N PRO A 53 25.34 17.70 0.44
CA PRO A 53 25.48 18.53 -0.75
C PRO A 53 24.13 18.68 -1.49
N THR A 54 23.79 19.93 -1.80
CA THR A 54 22.62 20.34 -2.58
C THR A 54 22.77 19.95 -4.05
N PRO A 55 21.84 19.20 -4.68
CA PRO A 55 21.88 18.98 -6.12
C PRO A 55 21.44 20.25 -6.89
N SER A 56 22.22 20.60 -7.91
CA SER A 56 22.01 21.71 -8.84
C SER A 56 20.91 21.40 -9.87
N PRO A 57 20.04 22.35 -10.27
CA PRO A 57 18.97 22.10 -11.22
C PRO A 57 19.50 21.84 -12.64
N THR A 58 19.08 20.73 -13.24
CA THR A 58 19.36 20.32 -14.62
C THR A 58 18.52 21.14 -15.60
N VAL A 59 19.17 21.84 -16.54
CA VAL A 59 18.54 22.61 -17.63
C VAL A 59 17.97 21.66 -18.68
N THR A 60 16.68 21.78 -18.97
CA THR A 60 15.99 21.07 -20.07
C THR A 60 16.13 21.87 -21.38
N PRO A 61 16.59 21.29 -22.50
CA PRO A 61 16.59 21.97 -23.78
C PRO A 61 15.19 21.97 -24.41
N ALA A 62 14.67 23.16 -24.73
CA ALA A 62 13.47 23.34 -25.54
C ALA A 62 13.80 23.24 -27.05
N LEU A 63 13.05 22.42 -27.78
CA LEU A 63 13.17 22.30 -29.24
C LEU A 63 12.50 23.50 -29.95
N PRO A 64 13.03 23.97 -31.10
CA PRO A 64 12.50 25.11 -31.84
C PRO A 64 11.23 24.78 -32.66
N PRO A 65 10.37 25.76 -32.96
CA PRO A 65 9.17 25.56 -33.77
C PRO A 65 9.51 25.42 -35.26
N THR A 66 8.93 24.41 -35.90
CA THR A 66 8.97 24.21 -37.35
C THR A 66 7.99 25.15 -38.07
N TRP A 67 8.49 25.89 -39.05
CA TRP A 67 7.70 26.70 -39.97
C TRP A 67 7.13 25.83 -41.10
N THR A 68 5.84 26.00 -41.42
CA THR A 68 5.26 25.49 -42.67
C THR A 68 4.64 26.66 -43.44
N PRO A 69 5.18 27.06 -44.61
CA PRO A 69 4.53 28.03 -45.48
C PRO A 69 3.58 27.32 -46.45
N THR A 70 2.38 27.87 -46.66
CA THR A 70 1.61 27.60 -47.89
C THR A 70 0.63 28.74 -48.22
N PRO A 71 0.98 29.69 -49.11
CA PRO A 71 0.03 30.39 -49.97
C PRO A 71 -0.20 29.53 -51.25
N SER A 72 -1.28 29.60 -52.03
CA SER A 72 -2.15 30.71 -52.41
C SER A 72 -3.43 30.15 -53.08
N PRO A 73 -4.56 30.88 -53.09
CA PRO A 73 -5.79 30.46 -53.77
C PRO A 73 -5.72 30.63 -55.30
N SER A 74 -6.48 29.81 -56.02
CA SER A 74 -6.85 30.08 -57.42
C SER A 74 -8.38 29.97 -57.57
N PRO A 75 -9.09 31.06 -57.96
CA PRO A 75 -10.51 31.00 -58.27
C PRO A 75 -10.74 30.41 -59.67
N SER A 76 -11.59 29.39 -59.75
CA SER A 76 -12.04 28.78 -61.01
C SER A 76 -13.41 29.35 -61.42
N PRO A 77 -13.66 29.61 -62.72
CA PRO A 77 -14.82 30.33 -63.25
C PRO A 77 -16.21 29.66 -63.05
N PRO A 78 -17.30 30.44 -63.25
CA PRO A 78 -18.69 30.04 -62.98
C PRO A 78 -19.25 28.94 -63.92
N PRO A 79 -20.36 28.28 -63.53
CA PRO A 79 -20.85 27.05 -64.16
C PRO A 79 -21.49 27.27 -65.54
N SER A 80 -21.27 26.29 -66.42
CA SER A 80 -21.93 26.13 -67.73
C SER A 80 -23.37 25.60 -67.57
N PRO A 81 -24.31 25.96 -68.48
CA PRO A 81 -25.71 25.53 -68.41
C PRO A 81 -25.92 24.01 -68.48
N THR A 82 -26.99 23.64 -67.80
CA THR A 82 -27.42 22.31 -67.36
C THR A 82 -27.97 21.46 -68.52
N PRO A 83 -27.53 20.19 -68.69
CA PRO A 83 -28.27 19.25 -69.53
C PRO A 83 -29.54 18.76 -68.81
N THR A 84 -30.61 18.70 -69.59
CA THR A 84 -31.98 18.31 -69.25
C THR A 84 -32.06 16.91 -68.63
N ARG A 85 -32.93 16.72 -67.62
CA ARG A 85 -33.16 15.43 -66.97
C ARG A 85 -33.76 14.41 -67.94
N THR A 86 -32.99 13.40 -68.28
CA THR A 86 -33.46 12.12 -68.83
C THR A 86 -34.10 11.29 -67.70
N PRO A 87 -35.20 10.54 -67.94
CA PRO A 87 -35.92 9.81 -66.89
C PRO A 87 -35.00 8.85 -66.11
N THR A 88 -35.02 9.01 -64.79
CA THR A 88 -34.24 8.21 -63.84
C THR A 88 -34.89 6.84 -63.67
N LEU A 89 -34.18 5.77 -64.01
CA LEU A 89 -34.58 4.41 -63.66
C LEU A 89 -34.54 4.27 -62.13
N THR A 90 -35.61 3.71 -61.57
CA THR A 90 -35.75 3.38 -60.15
C THR A 90 -34.58 2.50 -59.71
N PRO A 91 -33.80 2.85 -58.66
CA PRO A 91 -32.74 1.97 -58.17
C PRO A 91 -33.38 0.69 -57.60
N SER A 92 -32.88 -0.45 -58.07
CA SER A 92 -33.15 -1.77 -57.50
C SER A 92 -32.66 -1.80 -56.04
N PRO A 93 -33.33 -2.51 -55.11
CA PRO A 93 -32.89 -2.58 -53.71
C PRO A 93 -31.46 -3.11 -53.62
N THR A 94 -30.58 -2.29 -53.06
CA THR A 94 -29.20 -2.64 -52.75
C THR A 94 -29.20 -3.79 -51.73
N PRO A 95 -28.43 -4.87 -51.93
CA PRO A 95 -28.36 -5.96 -50.98
C PRO A 95 -27.89 -5.44 -49.62
N THR A 96 -28.72 -5.64 -48.60
CA THR A 96 -28.39 -5.30 -47.22
C THR A 96 -27.36 -6.31 -46.74
N TRP A 97 -26.11 -5.88 -46.55
CA TRP A 97 -25.10 -6.73 -45.95
C TRP A 97 -25.54 -7.11 -44.53
N PRO A 98 -25.39 -8.39 -44.12
CA PRO A 98 -25.69 -8.80 -42.76
C PRO A 98 -24.81 -8.00 -41.78
N PRO A 99 -25.31 -7.72 -40.56
CA PRO A 99 -24.53 -6.99 -39.56
C PRO A 99 -23.21 -7.71 -39.33
N THR A 100 -22.11 -6.97 -39.48
CA THR A 100 -20.77 -7.44 -39.13
C THR A 100 -20.81 -7.97 -37.70
N PRO A 101 -20.30 -9.19 -37.41
CA PRO A 101 -20.29 -9.70 -36.05
C PRO A 101 -19.56 -8.70 -35.16
N THR A 102 -20.26 -8.20 -34.13
CA THR A 102 -19.67 -7.35 -33.10
C THR A 102 -18.44 -8.08 -32.55
N PRO A 103 -17.26 -7.43 -32.50
CA PRO A 103 -16.07 -8.09 -32.00
C PRO A 103 -16.36 -8.56 -30.58
N THR A 104 -16.25 -9.87 -30.36
CA THR A 104 -16.32 -10.47 -29.04
C THR A 104 -15.28 -9.76 -28.16
N PRO A 105 -15.63 -9.27 -26.96
CA PRO A 105 -14.68 -8.58 -26.10
C PRO A 105 -13.48 -9.49 -25.85
N ARG A 106 -12.30 -9.05 -26.30
CA ARG A 106 -11.05 -9.74 -26.04
C ARG A 106 -10.82 -9.71 -24.54
N VAL A 107 -10.68 -10.88 -23.91
CA VAL A 107 -10.32 -11.01 -22.49
C VAL A 107 -9.03 -10.22 -22.29
N THR A 108 -9.14 -9.04 -21.69
CA THR A 108 -8.00 -8.19 -21.41
C THR A 108 -7.38 -8.72 -20.13
N ARG A 109 -6.23 -9.37 -20.26
CA ARG A 109 -5.46 -9.87 -19.13
C ARG A 109 -5.16 -8.70 -18.18
N ALA A 110 -5.38 -8.88 -16.89
CA ALA A 110 -4.98 -7.90 -15.87
C ALA A 110 -3.50 -7.53 -16.06
N PRO A 111 -3.06 -6.29 -15.83
CA PRO A 111 -1.67 -5.88 -16.07
C PRO A 111 -0.65 -6.58 -15.15
N TYR A 112 -1.11 -7.13 -14.04
CA TYR A 112 -0.30 -7.79 -13.02
C TYR A 112 -0.90 -9.16 -12.64
N PRO A 113 -0.06 -10.10 -12.16
CA PRO A 113 -0.49 -11.44 -11.72
C PRO A 113 -1.29 -11.45 -10.41
N PHE A 114 -1.19 -10.40 -9.58
CA PHE A 114 -1.99 -10.29 -8.37
C PHE A 114 -3.00 -9.16 -8.48
N THR A 115 -4.21 -9.42 -7.98
CA THR A 115 -5.21 -8.40 -7.67
C THR A 115 -5.30 -8.26 -6.16
N CYS A 116 -5.19 -7.04 -5.65
CA CYS A 116 -5.20 -6.78 -4.22
C CYS A 116 -6.43 -5.95 -3.85
N GLU A 117 -7.15 -6.38 -2.82
CA GLU A 117 -8.38 -5.76 -2.35
C GLU A 117 -8.23 -5.33 -0.89
N VAL A 118 -8.91 -4.25 -0.50
CA VAL A 118 -8.83 -3.66 0.84
C VAL A 118 -10.12 -3.87 1.59
N GLU A 119 -10.02 -4.43 2.79
CA GLU A 119 -11.11 -4.52 3.76
C GLU A 119 -10.75 -3.69 5.00
N TYR A 120 -11.63 -2.79 5.40
CA TYR A 120 -11.43 -1.99 6.62
C TYR A 120 -12.04 -2.70 7.81
N ARG A 121 -11.25 -2.91 8.86
CA ARG A 121 -11.68 -3.60 10.07
C ARG A 121 -11.10 -2.98 11.33
N MET A 122 -11.61 -3.41 12.48
CA MET A 122 -11.03 -3.05 13.77
C MET A 122 -9.71 -3.79 13.94
N ASN A 123 -8.69 -3.09 14.46
CA ASN A 123 -7.43 -3.74 14.81
C ASN A 123 -7.63 -4.71 16.01
N PRO A 124 -6.79 -5.74 16.16
CA PRO A 124 -6.84 -6.64 17.33
C PRO A 124 -6.16 -6.05 18.58
N TYR A 125 -5.37 -4.98 18.42
CA TYR A 125 -4.50 -4.42 19.48
C TYR A 125 -5.13 -3.29 20.31
N GLY A 126 -6.26 -2.73 19.89
CA GLY A 126 -6.86 -1.52 20.44
C GLY A 126 -6.18 -0.22 19.98
N ILE A 127 -6.60 0.90 20.58
CA ILE A 127 -6.02 2.24 20.35
C ILE A 127 -4.70 2.34 21.15
N PRO A 128 -3.63 2.96 20.63
CA PRO A 128 -3.54 3.82 19.45
C PRO A 128 -3.05 3.14 18.18
N TRP A 129 -3.14 1.81 18.04
CA TRP A 129 -2.59 1.14 16.87
C TRP A 129 -3.36 1.54 15.60
N SER A 130 -2.65 1.88 14.52
CA SER A 130 -3.24 2.05 13.19
C SER A 130 -2.23 1.62 12.14
N GLY A 131 -2.73 1.10 11.02
CA GLY A 131 -1.84 0.64 9.96
C GLY A 131 -2.51 -0.31 8.98
N VAL A 132 -1.67 -1.04 8.27
CA VAL A 132 -2.08 -2.03 7.29
C VAL A 132 -1.57 -3.39 7.67
N ALA A 133 -2.38 -4.39 7.41
CA ALA A 133 -1.96 -5.78 7.46
C ALA A 133 -2.53 -6.47 6.23
N GLY A 134 -2.11 -7.70 5.97
CA GLY A 134 -2.62 -8.39 4.81
C GLY A 134 -2.19 -9.83 4.75
N LYS A 135 -2.65 -10.47 3.69
CA LYS A 135 -2.22 -11.81 3.29
C LYS A 135 -2.11 -11.93 1.79
N VAL A 136 -1.24 -12.84 1.37
CA VAL A 136 -1.04 -13.18 -0.04
C VAL A 136 -1.51 -14.62 -0.24
N GLN A 137 -2.38 -14.85 -1.22
CA GLN A 137 -2.99 -16.16 -1.44
C GLN A 137 -3.26 -16.42 -2.94
N ASP A 138 -3.55 -17.68 -3.28
CA ASP A 138 -4.07 -18.04 -4.61
C ASP A 138 -5.62 -17.96 -4.67
N LEU A 139 -6.19 -18.29 -5.82
CA LEU A 139 -7.66 -18.33 -6.02
C LEU A 139 -8.36 -19.38 -5.13
N ASP A 140 -7.63 -20.40 -4.69
CA ASP A 140 -8.13 -21.48 -3.85
C ASP A 140 -8.03 -21.13 -2.36
N GLY A 141 -7.46 -19.96 -2.03
CA GLY A 141 -7.26 -19.45 -0.67
C GLY A 141 -5.99 -19.97 0.00
N ASN A 142 -5.12 -20.69 -0.71
CA ASN A 142 -3.87 -21.19 -0.15
C ASN A 142 -2.89 -20.03 0.05
N PRO A 143 -2.21 -19.95 1.21
CA PRO A 143 -1.26 -18.89 1.48
C PRO A 143 -0.02 -19.01 0.59
N LEU A 144 0.46 -17.87 0.08
CA LEU A 144 1.65 -17.74 -0.75
C LEU A 144 2.73 -16.91 -0.02
N PRO A 145 3.55 -17.51 0.85
CA PRO A 145 4.59 -16.78 1.58
C PRO A 145 5.79 -16.40 0.70
N GLY A 146 6.63 -15.51 1.20
CA GLY A 146 7.89 -15.09 0.58
C GLY A 146 7.79 -13.90 -0.36
N TYR A 147 6.59 -13.45 -0.72
CA TYR A 147 6.41 -12.22 -1.50
C TYR A 147 6.74 -10.97 -0.66
N HIS A 148 7.40 -10.01 -1.29
CA HIS A 148 7.76 -8.74 -0.67
C HIS A 148 6.61 -7.73 -0.78
N VAL A 149 6.38 -6.97 0.28
CA VAL A 149 5.30 -6.00 0.40
C VAL A 149 5.91 -4.67 0.80
N ALA A 150 5.91 -3.72 -0.13
CA ALA A 150 6.32 -2.36 0.14
C ALA A 150 5.13 -1.58 0.72
N VAL A 151 5.31 -1.02 1.91
CA VAL A 151 4.31 -0.19 2.59
C VAL A 151 4.86 1.20 2.80
N GLU A 152 4.24 2.19 2.19
CA GLU A 152 4.57 3.61 2.36
C GLU A 152 3.58 4.23 3.35
N CYS A 153 4.06 4.43 4.58
CA CYS A 153 3.33 5.18 5.59
C CYS A 153 3.62 6.68 5.43
N PRO A 154 2.63 7.57 5.62
CA PRO A 154 2.85 9.01 5.73
C PRO A 154 3.90 9.34 6.80
N GLY A 155 4.79 10.28 6.50
CA GLY A 155 5.83 10.75 7.43
C GLY A 155 7.06 9.86 7.52
N PHE A 156 7.03 8.68 6.89
CA PHE A 156 8.21 7.86 6.70
C PHE A 156 8.91 8.26 5.39
N GLY A 157 10.23 8.44 5.40
CA GLY A 157 11.01 8.88 4.24
C GLY A 157 11.18 7.84 3.13
N GLY A 158 10.26 6.88 2.99
CA GLY A 158 10.31 5.81 2.01
C GLY A 158 9.32 4.67 2.28
N ALA A 159 9.41 3.61 1.48
CA ALA A 159 8.63 2.39 1.70
C ALA A 159 9.34 1.44 2.69
N MET A 160 8.56 0.85 3.57
CA MET A 160 8.99 -0.20 4.49
C MET A 160 8.73 -1.56 3.82
N ASP A 161 9.73 -2.43 3.80
CA ASP A 161 9.58 -3.77 3.24
C ASP A 161 9.09 -4.76 4.31
N ARG A 162 8.13 -5.59 3.91
CA ARG A 162 7.59 -6.71 4.68
C ARG A 162 7.57 -7.96 3.83
N VAL A 163 7.99 -9.08 4.39
CA VAL A 163 7.95 -10.36 3.68
C VAL A 163 6.74 -11.14 4.18
N ALA A 164 5.82 -11.47 3.27
CA ALA A 164 4.63 -12.24 3.57
C ALA A 164 5.01 -13.59 4.20
N GLY A 165 4.47 -13.89 5.38
CA GLY A 165 4.71 -15.14 6.07
C GLY A 165 5.98 -15.21 6.91
N ALA A 166 6.81 -14.16 6.93
CA ALA A 166 8.09 -14.19 7.63
C ALA A 166 7.98 -14.16 9.16
N ASP A 167 6.93 -13.54 9.71
CA ASP A 167 6.70 -13.51 11.16
C ASP A 167 5.52 -14.43 11.54
N PRO A 168 5.77 -15.52 12.30
CA PRO A 168 4.73 -16.46 12.69
C PRO A 168 3.66 -15.83 13.59
N ARG A 169 3.93 -14.70 14.26
CA ARG A 169 2.95 -13.99 15.08
C ARG A 169 1.80 -13.44 14.23
N TYR A 170 2.12 -12.86 13.07
CA TYR A 170 1.11 -12.36 12.15
C TYR A 170 0.36 -13.51 11.47
N ASN A 171 1.05 -14.62 11.21
CA ASN A 171 0.42 -15.79 10.61
C ASN A 171 -0.68 -16.38 11.51
N LEU A 172 -0.41 -16.45 12.82
CA LEU A 172 -1.39 -16.87 13.82
C LEU A 172 -2.51 -15.83 13.98
N MET A 173 -2.16 -14.54 14.04
CA MET A 173 -3.13 -13.44 14.22
C MET A 173 -4.12 -13.33 13.06
N TYR A 174 -3.66 -13.54 11.83
CA TYR A 174 -4.43 -13.36 10.61
C TYR A 174 -4.77 -14.66 9.89
N GLU A 175 -4.57 -15.79 10.57
CA GLU A 175 -4.95 -17.14 10.12
C GLU A 175 -4.46 -17.46 8.70
N SER A 176 -3.21 -17.09 8.41
CA SER A 176 -2.60 -17.24 7.09
C SER A 176 -1.09 -17.33 7.19
N GLU A 177 -0.47 -18.38 6.65
CA GLU A 177 0.99 -18.54 6.64
C GLU A 177 1.73 -17.52 5.77
N ALA A 178 1.01 -16.69 5.03
CA ALA A 178 1.52 -15.60 4.20
C ALA A 178 1.06 -14.22 4.70
N ALA A 179 0.86 -14.08 6.01
CA ALA A 179 0.41 -12.83 6.60
C ALA A 179 1.57 -11.84 6.83
N TRP A 180 1.24 -10.56 6.90
CA TRP A 180 2.18 -9.47 7.17
C TRP A 180 1.46 -8.28 7.81
N GLU A 181 2.23 -7.40 8.46
CA GLU A 181 1.71 -6.19 9.10
C GLU A 181 2.73 -5.05 9.05
N GLN A 182 2.21 -3.83 8.95
CA GLN A 182 2.93 -2.60 9.16
C GLN A 182 2.06 -1.60 9.92
N CYS A 183 2.48 -1.24 11.13
CA CYS A 183 1.93 -0.10 11.84
C CYS A 183 2.40 1.21 11.20
N CYS A 184 1.55 2.23 11.17
CA CYS A 184 1.91 3.58 10.77
C CYS A 184 1.59 4.53 11.93
N ASP A 185 2.40 5.56 12.14
CA ASP A 185 2.16 6.54 13.22
C ASP A 185 0.88 7.35 12.94
N PRO A 186 -0.18 7.20 13.75
CA PRO A 186 -1.43 7.92 13.54
C PRO A 186 -1.39 9.36 14.05
N THR A 187 -0.41 9.74 14.87
CA THR A 187 -0.38 11.05 15.53
C THR A 187 0.08 12.17 14.58
N ALA A 188 0.71 11.81 13.47
CA ALA A 188 1.24 12.76 12.52
C ALA A 188 0.20 13.26 11.49
N TYR A 189 -0.94 12.58 11.29
CA TYR A 189 -1.85 12.88 10.17
C TYR A 189 -3.34 12.75 10.50
N ARG A 190 -4.14 13.74 10.11
CA ARG A 190 -5.62 13.73 10.21
C ARG A 190 -6.27 12.66 9.33
N GLN A 191 -5.56 12.17 8.32
CA GLN A 191 -5.97 11.09 7.43
C GLN A 191 -4.71 10.33 7.00
N LEU A 192 -4.68 9.01 7.24
CA LEU A 192 -3.54 8.16 6.87
C LEU A 192 -3.79 7.58 5.48
N GLU A 193 -3.13 8.13 4.47
CA GLU A 193 -3.03 7.52 3.15
C GLU A 193 -1.82 6.59 3.13
N ILE A 194 -2.04 5.29 3.16
CA ILE A 194 -0.99 4.27 3.14
C ILE A 194 -0.98 3.63 1.75
N ARG A 195 0.19 3.58 1.11
CA ARG A 195 0.34 2.93 -0.20
C ARG A 195 0.99 1.57 -0.02
N VAL A 196 0.37 0.54 -0.59
CA VAL A 196 0.83 -0.84 -0.50
C VAL A 196 1.08 -1.37 -1.90
N ARG A 197 2.20 -2.04 -2.11
CA ARG A 197 2.47 -2.73 -3.37
C ARG A 197 3.19 -4.05 -3.14
N LEU A 198 2.71 -5.09 -3.80
CA LEU A 198 3.32 -6.42 -3.81
C LEU A 198 4.42 -6.53 -4.87
N TYR A 199 5.51 -7.18 -4.47
CA TYR A 199 6.70 -7.47 -5.25
C TYR A 199 6.98 -8.98 -5.23
N ASP A 200 7.68 -9.45 -6.27
CA ASP A 200 8.04 -10.86 -6.44
C ASP A 200 8.83 -11.39 -5.23
N LYS A 201 8.80 -12.71 -5.03
CA LYS A 201 9.53 -13.40 -3.95
C LYS A 201 11.04 -13.48 -4.21
N TYR A 202 11.43 -13.46 -5.48
CA TYR A 202 12.81 -13.55 -5.89
C TYR A 202 13.24 -12.26 -6.59
N PRO A 203 14.46 -11.78 -6.33
CA PRO A 203 14.99 -10.65 -7.06
C PRO A 203 15.27 -11.03 -8.51
N ASN A 204 15.17 -10.04 -9.39
CA ASN A 204 15.68 -10.12 -10.75
C ASN A 204 17.22 -10.26 -10.74
N PRO A 205 17.84 -10.61 -11.88
CA PRO A 205 19.30 -10.71 -11.99
C PRO A 205 20.06 -9.41 -11.65
N ASP A 206 19.39 -8.25 -11.73
CA ASP A 206 19.94 -6.95 -11.35
C ASP A 206 19.82 -6.65 -9.83
N GLY A 207 19.27 -7.58 -9.04
CA GLY A 207 19.05 -7.45 -7.61
C GLY A 207 17.77 -6.70 -7.22
N THR A 208 17.00 -6.19 -8.19
CA THR A 208 15.73 -5.49 -7.93
C THR A 208 14.57 -6.46 -7.85
N TYR A 209 13.55 -6.16 -7.05
CA TYR A 209 12.32 -6.94 -7.04
C TYR A 209 11.33 -6.38 -8.05
N ARG A 210 10.70 -7.26 -8.83
CA ARG A 210 9.66 -6.87 -9.81
C ARG A 210 8.33 -6.62 -9.10
N PRO A 211 7.61 -5.52 -9.40
CA PRO A 211 6.24 -5.35 -8.91
C PRO A 211 5.30 -6.36 -9.58
N VAL A 212 4.47 -7.02 -8.77
CA VAL A 212 3.54 -8.08 -9.19
C VAL A 212 2.08 -7.72 -8.92
N SER A 213 1.82 -6.50 -8.46
CA SER A 213 0.49 -5.91 -8.27
C SER A 213 0.52 -4.41 -8.60
N ASP A 214 -0.67 -3.83 -8.73
CA ASP A 214 -0.85 -2.39 -8.74
C ASP A 214 -0.69 -1.80 -7.32
N VAL A 215 -0.52 -0.48 -7.23
CA VAL A 215 -0.48 0.22 -5.95
C VAL A 215 -1.88 0.28 -5.35
N VAL A 216 -2.02 -0.28 -4.17
CA VAL A 216 -3.24 -0.22 -3.37
C VAL A 216 -3.15 0.96 -2.42
N VAL A 217 -4.15 1.84 -2.45
CA VAL A 217 -4.24 2.98 -1.53
C VAL A 217 -5.23 2.66 -0.42
N VAL A 218 -4.74 2.60 0.81
CA VAL A 218 -5.54 2.41 2.02
C VAL A 218 -5.72 3.76 2.69
N GLN A 219 -6.97 4.15 2.94
CA GLN A 219 -7.30 5.41 3.62
C GLN A 219 -7.92 5.10 4.99
N LEU A 220 -7.14 5.27 6.06
CA LEU A 220 -7.65 5.11 7.42
C LEU A 220 -8.24 6.44 7.91
N GLY A 221 -9.45 6.38 8.48
CA GLY A 221 -10.23 7.53 8.97
C GLY A 221 -10.12 7.73 10.49
N ASP A 222 -11.17 8.32 11.10
CA ASP A 222 -11.21 8.68 12.52
C ASP A 222 -11.19 7.45 13.49
N TRP A 223 -10.00 6.90 13.70
CA TRP A 223 -9.38 6.21 14.86
C TRP A 223 -10.13 5.15 15.70
N ALA A 224 -11.42 4.87 15.51
CA ALA A 224 -12.14 3.90 16.35
C ALA A 224 -12.62 2.62 15.64
N THR A 225 -13.18 2.72 14.43
CA THR A 225 -13.82 1.57 13.76
C THR A 225 -13.11 1.10 12.48
N ARG A 226 -12.14 1.87 11.97
CA ARG A 226 -11.37 1.58 10.75
C ARG A 226 -9.87 1.85 10.94
N SER A 227 -9.32 1.36 12.04
CA SER A 227 -7.89 1.52 12.37
C SER A 227 -6.97 0.54 11.64
N LEU A 228 -7.52 -0.50 11.01
CA LEU A 228 -6.78 -1.47 10.21
C LEU A 228 -7.33 -1.56 8.79
N GLY A 229 -6.47 -1.33 7.79
CA GLY A 229 -6.75 -1.70 6.40
C GLY A 229 -6.13 -3.06 6.10
N PHE A 230 -6.97 -4.06 5.91
CA PHE A 230 -6.53 -5.41 5.58
C PHE A 230 -6.48 -5.63 4.07
N VAL A 231 -5.29 -5.88 3.53
CA VAL A 231 -5.04 -6.05 2.09
C VAL A 231 -4.92 -7.53 1.77
N THR A 232 -5.84 -8.05 0.96
CA THR A 232 -5.78 -9.43 0.46
C THR A 232 -5.33 -9.41 -0.99
N CYS A 233 -4.12 -9.90 -1.27
CA CYS A 233 -3.60 -10.05 -2.62
C CYS A 233 -3.81 -11.48 -3.13
N THR A 234 -4.58 -11.62 -4.21
CA THR A 234 -4.97 -12.90 -4.80
C THR A 234 -4.28 -13.09 -6.14
N LEU A 235 -3.60 -14.22 -6.33
CA LEU A 235 -2.94 -14.59 -7.58
C LEU A 235 -3.97 -14.99 -8.63
N ASN A 236 -4.10 -14.22 -9.71
CA ASN A 236 -5.09 -14.44 -10.77
C ASN A 236 -4.49 -15.00 -12.07
N TRP A 237 -3.17 -15.07 -12.21
CA TRP A 237 -2.49 -15.65 -13.37
C TRP A 237 -2.05 -17.10 -13.08
N GLU A 238 -2.66 -18.07 -13.75
CA GLU A 238 -2.34 -19.50 -13.56
C GLU A 238 -0.85 -19.81 -13.83
N GLU A 239 -0.29 -19.24 -14.90
CA GLU A 239 1.11 -19.43 -15.29
C GLU A 239 2.13 -18.87 -14.28
N TRP A 240 1.69 -18.04 -13.34
CA TRP A 240 2.55 -17.49 -12.29
C TRP A 240 2.76 -18.47 -11.13
N ARG A 241 1.87 -19.45 -10.92
CA ARG A 241 1.94 -20.41 -9.79
C ARG A 241 3.22 -21.26 -9.78
N GLY A 242 3.83 -21.48 -10.95
CA GLY A 242 4.96 -22.40 -11.12
C GLY A 242 6.35 -21.76 -11.07
N ARG A 243 6.45 -20.45 -10.79
CA ARG A 243 7.75 -19.77 -10.61
C ARG A 243 8.21 -19.80 -9.16
#